data_AF-A0A963V3R8-F1
#
_entry.id   AF-A0A963V3R8-F1
#
_cell.length_a   1.000
_cell.length_b   1.000
_cell.length_c   1.000
_cell.angle_alpha   90.00
_cell.angle_beta   90.00
_cell.angle_gamma   90.00
#
_symmetry.space_group_name_H-M   'P 1'
#
loop_
_entity.id
_entity.type
_entity.pdbx_description
1 polymer ?
#
loop_
_entity_poly.entity_id
_entity_poly.type
_entity_poly.pdbx_seq_one_letter_code
_entity_poly.pdbx_strand_id
1 'polypeptide(L)'
;MDFGLTDEQRMIVETTRAFVENELYPHELEVERSGHLSLDLIKEIQAKAIEAGLYAANMPEEVGGAGLDTLTWLLYEKELGRANYALHWTCVARPSNILLAGNEEQRQQYLYPCIRGETWDCLAMTEPGAGSDLRGMKASARQDGDDWVLNGTKHFISHADIAGFTIAFMATGEEKTPRGPKKKITAFFVDKGTKGFTVRDGYRNVSHRGYTNAVLEFDDCRVNKRQILGEVHKGFEV
;
A
#
# COMPACT_ATOMS: atom_id res chain seq x y z
N MET A 1 -3.82 -20.29 32.44
CA MET A 1 -3.49 -19.60 31.19
C MET A 1 -4.15 -20.38 30.08
N ASP A 2 -5.01 -19.74 29.31
CA ASP A 2 -5.72 -20.36 28.19
C ASP A 2 -5.04 -19.97 26.88
N PHE A 3 -4.71 -20.96 26.06
CA PHE A 3 -4.06 -20.80 24.76
C PHE A 3 -4.97 -21.27 23.61
N GLY A 4 -6.21 -21.65 23.92
CA GLY A 4 -7.20 -22.00 22.93
C GLY A 4 -7.66 -20.77 22.15
N LEU A 5 -8.04 -21.01 20.90
CA LEU A 5 -8.74 -20.00 20.10
C LEU A 5 -10.16 -19.81 20.63
N THR A 6 -10.65 -18.58 20.57
CA THR A 6 -12.09 -18.31 20.72
C THR A 6 -12.87 -18.93 19.56
N ASP A 7 -14.19 -19.08 19.71
CA ASP A 7 -15.03 -19.60 18.62
C ASP A 7 -15.04 -18.66 17.41
N GLU A 8 -15.00 -17.36 17.64
CA GLU A 8 -14.86 -16.35 16.59
C GLU A 8 -13.53 -16.47 15.84
N GLN A 9 -12.42 -16.61 16.56
CA GLN A 9 -11.11 -16.84 15.95
C GLN A 9 -11.08 -18.14 15.13
N ARG A 10 -11.69 -19.22 15.64
CA ARG A 10 -11.82 -20.48 14.88
C ARG A 10 -12.58 -20.27 13.58
N MET A 11 -13.73 -19.60 13.63
CA MET A 11 -14.55 -19.33 12.46
C MET A 11 -13.82 -18.49 11.40
N ILE A 12 -13.08 -17.46 11.81
CA ILE A 12 -12.28 -16.64 10.89
C ILE A 12 -11.16 -17.47 10.24
N VAL A 13 -10.45 -18.28 11.03
CA VAL A 13 -9.41 -19.19 10.53
C VAL A 13 -9.99 -20.18 9.51
N GLU A 14 -11.12 -20.81 9.82
CA GLU A 14 -11.77 -21.79 8.94
C GLU A 14 -12.26 -21.14 7.64
N THR A 15 -12.89 -19.96 7.73
CA THR A 15 -13.36 -19.21 6.56
C THR A 15 -12.20 -18.79 5.66
N THR A 16 -11.13 -18.25 6.26
CA THR A 16 -9.94 -17.82 5.51
C THR A 16 -9.23 -19.00 4.85
N ARG A 17 -9.12 -20.13 5.56
CA ARG A 17 -8.54 -21.36 5.01
C ARG A 17 -9.34 -21.87 3.82
N ALA A 18 -10.66 -21.92 3.94
CA ALA A 18 -11.53 -22.35 2.85
C ALA A 18 -11.41 -21.42 1.63
N PHE A 19 -11.32 -20.11 1.84
CA PHE A 19 -11.08 -19.14 0.77
C PHE A 19 -9.73 -19.38 0.07
N VAL A 20 -8.65 -19.58 0.84
CA VAL A 20 -7.32 -19.90 0.30
C VAL A 20 -7.36 -21.16 -0.56
N GLU A 21 -7.96 -22.24 -0.04
CA GLU A 21 -7.98 -23.54 -0.71
C GLU A 21 -8.85 -23.54 -1.99
N ASN A 22 -9.96 -22.81 -1.98
CA ASN A 22 -10.93 -22.82 -3.09
C ASN A 22 -10.68 -21.70 -4.12
N GLU A 23 -10.18 -20.54 -3.69
CA GLU A 23 -10.12 -19.34 -4.53
C GLU A 23 -8.71 -18.88 -4.87
N LEU A 24 -7.68 -19.29 -4.12
CA LEU A 24 -6.29 -18.89 -4.38
C LEU A 24 -5.45 -20.03 -4.96
N TYR A 25 -5.40 -21.18 -4.30
CA TYR A 25 -4.61 -22.35 -4.73
C TYR A 25 -4.80 -22.76 -6.20
N PRO A 26 -6.01 -22.73 -6.78
CA PRO A 26 -6.20 -23.07 -8.19
C PRO A 26 -5.37 -22.23 -9.17
N HIS A 27 -4.94 -21.03 -8.77
CA HIS A 27 -4.24 -20.09 -9.64
C HIS A 27 -2.72 -20.04 -9.39
N GLU A 28 -2.22 -20.63 -8.31
CA GLU A 28 -0.82 -20.48 -7.89
C GLU A 28 0.18 -20.94 -8.93
N LEU A 29 -0.04 -22.13 -9.51
CA LEU A 29 0.90 -22.72 -10.46
C LEU A 29 1.05 -21.83 -11.70
N GLU A 30 -0.04 -21.23 -12.16
CA GLU A 30 -0.03 -20.35 -13.34
C GLU A 30 0.64 -19.01 -13.03
N VAL A 31 0.32 -18.41 -11.88
CA VAL A 31 0.96 -17.16 -11.45
C VAL A 31 2.46 -17.35 -11.23
N GLU A 32 2.88 -18.48 -10.66
CA GLU A 32 4.29 -18.79 -10.43
C GLU A 32 5.04 -18.99 -11.76
N ARG A 33 4.43 -19.70 -12.72
CA ARG A 33 5.01 -19.96 -14.04
C ARG A 33 5.10 -18.71 -14.91
N SER A 34 4.01 -17.97 -15.02
CA SER A 34 3.93 -16.79 -15.88
C SER A 34 4.61 -15.56 -15.26
N GLY A 35 4.67 -15.50 -13.93
CA GLY A 35 5.10 -14.30 -13.21
C GLY A 35 4.11 -13.14 -13.30
N HIS A 36 2.90 -13.38 -13.80
CA HIS A 36 1.91 -12.35 -14.08
C HIS A 36 0.58 -12.69 -13.41
N LEU A 37 0.00 -11.70 -12.74
CA LEU A 37 -1.34 -11.77 -12.17
C LEU A 37 -2.22 -10.79 -12.96
N SER A 38 -3.19 -11.30 -13.72
CA SER A 38 -4.01 -10.46 -14.59
C SER A 38 -5.04 -9.64 -13.81
N LEU A 39 -5.37 -8.45 -14.32
CA LEU A 39 -6.35 -7.57 -13.68
C LEU A 39 -7.75 -8.20 -13.58
N ASP A 40 -8.13 -9.03 -14.56
CA ASP A 40 -9.42 -9.73 -14.54
C ASP A 40 -9.47 -10.75 -13.39
N LEU A 41 -8.40 -11.52 -13.20
CA LEU A 41 -8.31 -12.47 -12.09
C LEU A 41 -8.25 -11.76 -10.74
N ILE A 42 -7.54 -10.63 -10.65
CA ILE A 42 -7.54 -9.78 -9.45
C ILE A 42 -8.97 -9.41 -9.08
N LYS A 43 -9.72 -8.84 -10.03
CA LYS A 43 -11.11 -8.41 -9.79
C LYS A 43 -12.05 -9.56 -9.44
N GLU A 44 -11.88 -10.72 -10.07
CA GLU A 44 -12.69 -11.90 -9.76
C GLU A 44 -12.50 -12.35 -8.30
N ILE A 45 -11.24 -12.61 -7.90
CA ILE A 45 -10.93 -13.07 -6.54
C ILE A 45 -11.25 -11.99 -5.51
N GLN A 46 -11.01 -10.73 -5.85
CA GLN A 46 -11.35 -9.60 -4.99
C GLN A 46 -12.85 -9.50 -4.72
N ALA A 47 -13.70 -9.67 -5.73
CA ALA A 47 -15.15 -9.67 -5.53
C ALA A 47 -15.57 -10.78 -4.53
N LYS A 48 -15.01 -11.98 -4.68
CA LYS A 48 -15.23 -13.09 -3.75
C LYS A 48 -14.69 -12.81 -2.35
N ALA A 49 -13.53 -12.16 -2.24
CA ALA A 49 -12.95 -11.77 -0.94
C ALA A 49 -13.81 -10.73 -0.22
N ILE A 50 -14.40 -9.78 -0.95
CA ILE A 50 -15.36 -8.81 -0.41
C ILE A 50 -16.63 -9.51 0.06
N GLU A 51 -17.20 -10.41 -0.75
CA GLU A 51 -18.39 -11.19 -0.39
C GLU A 51 -18.16 -12.06 0.87
N ALA A 52 -16.97 -12.64 1.00
CA ALA A 52 -16.58 -13.44 2.15
C ALA A 52 -16.22 -12.61 3.40
N GLY A 53 -16.21 -11.28 3.32
CA GLY A 53 -15.83 -10.40 4.43
C GLY A 53 -14.34 -10.44 4.79
N LEU A 54 -13.49 -10.89 3.86
CA LEU A 54 -12.04 -11.00 4.05
C LEU A 54 -11.29 -9.75 3.56
N TYR A 55 -11.88 -9.00 2.61
CA TYR A 55 -11.26 -7.81 2.05
C TYR A 55 -11.09 -6.69 3.08
N ALA A 56 -9.95 -5.99 3.05
CA ALA A 56 -9.64 -4.87 3.95
C ALA A 56 -9.76 -5.20 5.46
N ALA A 57 -9.51 -6.45 5.85
CA ALA A 57 -9.63 -6.88 7.24
C ALA A 57 -8.63 -6.19 8.21
N ASN A 58 -7.60 -5.51 7.68
CA ASN A 58 -6.67 -4.68 8.46
C ASN A 58 -7.25 -3.32 8.89
N MET A 59 -8.40 -2.94 8.35
CA MET A 59 -9.05 -1.66 8.60
C MET A 59 -10.15 -1.79 9.66
N PRO A 60 -10.44 -0.71 10.41
CA PRO A 60 -11.46 -0.72 11.44
C PRO A 60 -12.88 -0.65 10.84
N GLU A 61 -13.89 -1.05 11.62
CA GLU A 61 -15.29 -1.12 11.15
C GLU A 61 -15.83 0.24 10.71
N GLU A 62 -15.42 1.34 11.35
CA GLU A 62 -15.95 2.68 11.07
C GLU A 62 -15.63 3.17 9.66
N VAL A 63 -14.64 2.56 9.00
CA VAL A 63 -14.30 2.87 7.60
C VAL A 63 -14.71 1.76 6.64
N GLY A 64 -15.39 0.71 7.12
CA GLY A 64 -15.85 -0.43 6.33
C GLY A 64 -14.89 -1.62 6.28
N GLY A 65 -13.90 -1.69 7.18
CA GLY A 65 -13.07 -2.87 7.38
C GLY A 65 -13.68 -3.87 8.36
N ALA A 66 -12.94 -4.94 8.68
CA ALA A 66 -13.43 -6.03 9.54
C ALA A 66 -13.22 -5.80 11.04
N GLY A 67 -12.48 -4.76 11.46
CA GLY A 67 -12.32 -4.43 12.89
C GLY A 67 -11.59 -5.48 13.73
N LEU A 68 -10.79 -6.34 13.09
CA LEU A 68 -10.14 -7.43 13.80
C LEU A 68 -9.13 -6.92 14.84
N ASP A 69 -9.14 -7.54 16.02
CA ASP A 69 -8.05 -7.36 16.98
C ASP A 69 -6.74 -7.95 16.43
N THR A 70 -5.61 -7.54 17.01
CA THR A 70 -4.28 -7.94 16.55
C THR A 70 -4.08 -9.46 16.47
N LEU A 71 -4.55 -10.22 17.46
CA LEU A 71 -4.35 -11.67 17.46
C LEU A 71 -5.19 -12.33 16.36
N THR A 72 -6.44 -11.90 16.23
CA THR A 72 -7.35 -12.41 15.20
C THR A 72 -6.86 -12.06 13.79
N TRP A 73 -6.36 -10.84 13.58
CA TRP A 73 -5.74 -10.44 12.31
C TRP A 73 -4.49 -11.27 11.97
N LEU A 74 -3.64 -11.59 12.96
CA LEU A 74 -2.49 -12.47 12.75
C LEU A 74 -2.87 -13.90 12.34
N LEU A 75 -3.95 -14.44 12.93
CA LEU A 75 -4.46 -15.77 12.56
C LEU A 75 -5.03 -15.79 11.13
N TYR A 76 -5.73 -14.73 10.75
CA TYR A 76 -6.20 -14.49 9.39
C TYR A 76 -5.04 -14.39 8.38
N GLU A 77 -4.04 -13.55 8.64
CA GLU A 77 -2.87 -13.40 7.75
C GLU A 77 -2.05 -14.70 7.65
N LYS A 78 -1.99 -15.49 8.73
CA LYS A 78 -1.33 -16.79 8.71
C LYS A 78 -1.96 -17.76 7.72
N GLU A 79 -3.29 -17.81 7.61
CA GLU A 79 -3.94 -18.70 6.64
C GLU A 79 -3.74 -18.18 5.20
N LEU A 80 -3.86 -16.86 4.97
CA LEU A 80 -3.59 -16.26 3.65
C LEU A 80 -2.16 -16.47 3.17
N GLY A 81 -1.19 -16.36 4.08
CA GLY A 81 0.23 -16.54 3.78
C GLY A 81 0.61 -17.98 3.39
N ARG A 82 -0.34 -18.92 3.41
CA ARG A 82 -0.16 -20.26 2.83
C ARG A 82 -0.22 -20.22 1.30
N ALA A 83 -0.84 -19.19 0.72
CA ALA A 83 -0.96 -19.02 -0.71
C ALA A 83 0.21 -18.25 -1.35
N ASN A 84 0.28 -18.23 -2.68
CA ASN A 84 1.17 -17.35 -3.45
C ASN A 84 0.94 -15.88 -3.02
N TYR A 85 2.05 -15.19 -2.78
CA TYR A 85 2.05 -13.85 -2.21
C TYR A 85 1.27 -12.82 -3.04
N ALA A 86 1.33 -12.90 -4.37
CA ALA A 86 0.61 -11.99 -5.25
C ALA A 86 -0.91 -12.18 -5.12
N LEU A 87 -1.38 -13.43 -5.11
CA LEU A 87 -2.81 -13.73 -5.04
C LEU A 87 -3.44 -13.18 -3.77
N HIS A 88 -2.92 -13.54 -2.60
CA HIS A 88 -3.55 -13.10 -1.36
C HIS A 88 -3.34 -11.60 -1.15
N TRP A 89 -2.16 -11.04 -1.46
CA TRP A 89 -1.87 -9.64 -1.19
C TRP A 89 -2.65 -8.71 -2.11
N THR A 90 -2.76 -9.02 -3.40
CA THR A 90 -3.37 -8.13 -4.39
C THR A 90 -4.89 -8.27 -4.44
N CYS A 91 -5.41 -9.50 -4.33
CA CYS A 91 -6.84 -9.75 -4.52
C CYS A 91 -7.64 -9.54 -3.23
N VAL A 92 -7.14 -10.01 -2.08
CA VAL A 92 -7.81 -9.76 -0.79
C VAL A 92 -7.52 -8.35 -0.28
N ALA A 93 -6.35 -7.82 -0.65
CA ALA A 93 -5.85 -6.46 -0.37
C ALA A 93 -5.78 -6.07 1.11
N ARG A 94 -4.81 -5.20 1.42
CA ARG A 94 -4.75 -4.47 2.68
C ARG A 94 -4.53 -3.00 2.34
N PRO A 95 -5.59 -2.19 2.21
CA PRO A 95 -5.41 -0.76 2.01
C PRO A 95 -4.46 -0.19 3.08
N SER A 96 -3.58 0.75 2.73
CA SER A 96 -2.57 1.21 3.70
C SER A 96 -3.22 1.93 4.88
N ASN A 97 -2.95 1.49 6.13
CA ASN A 97 -3.49 2.09 7.35
C ASN A 97 -3.23 3.60 7.47
N ILE A 98 -2.15 4.09 6.84
CA ILE A 98 -1.80 5.52 6.80
C ILE A 98 -2.91 6.39 6.17
N LEU A 99 -3.80 5.80 5.35
CA LEU A 99 -4.97 6.47 4.80
C LEU A 99 -5.96 6.96 5.88
N LEU A 100 -5.94 6.36 7.07
CA LEU A 100 -6.75 6.79 8.21
C LEU A 100 -6.35 8.19 8.72
N ALA A 101 -5.11 8.62 8.48
CA ALA A 101 -4.66 9.97 8.85
C ALA A 101 -5.17 11.05 7.90
N GLY A 102 -5.84 10.68 6.79
CA GLY A 102 -6.45 11.63 5.88
C GLY A 102 -7.59 12.40 6.53
N ASN A 103 -7.76 13.66 6.13
CA ASN A 103 -8.97 14.42 6.46
C ASN A 103 -10.19 13.89 5.68
N GLU A 104 -11.38 14.42 5.94
CA GLU A 104 -12.62 13.92 5.32
C GLU A 104 -12.57 13.91 3.78
N GLU A 105 -12.14 15.01 3.16
CA GLU A 105 -12.04 15.09 1.68
C GLU A 105 -11.06 14.04 1.14
N GLN A 106 -9.93 13.86 1.82
CA GLN A 106 -8.93 12.84 1.46
C GLN A 106 -9.46 11.43 1.67
N ARG A 107 -10.25 11.16 2.72
CA ARG A 107 -10.85 9.84 2.94
C ARG A 107 -11.85 9.50 1.85
N GLN A 108 -12.68 10.47 1.43
CA GLN A 108 -13.60 10.31 0.29
C GLN A 108 -12.87 10.05 -1.01
N GLN A 109 -11.75 10.74 -1.27
CA GLN A 109 -11.00 10.59 -2.50
C GLN A 109 -10.11 9.33 -2.55
N TYR A 110 -9.52 8.93 -1.42
CA TYR A 110 -8.46 7.92 -1.39
C TYR A 110 -8.82 6.68 -0.56
N LEU A 111 -9.28 6.85 0.69
CA LEU A 111 -9.53 5.73 1.59
C LEU A 111 -10.73 4.88 1.15
N TYR A 112 -11.92 5.49 1.04
CA TYR A 112 -13.14 4.72 0.80
C TYR A 112 -13.16 4.02 -0.56
N PRO A 113 -12.61 4.58 -1.66
CA PRO A 113 -12.41 3.84 -2.90
C PRO A 113 -11.54 2.59 -2.72
N CYS A 114 -10.47 2.65 -1.92
CA CYS A 114 -9.67 1.46 -1.59
C CYS A 114 -10.48 0.44 -0.76
N ILE A 115 -11.31 0.89 0.19
CA ILE A 115 -12.18 -0.01 0.98
C ILE A 115 -13.22 -0.70 0.10
N ARG A 116 -13.81 0.00 -0.86
CA ARG A 116 -14.78 -0.57 -1.80
C ARG A 116 -14.14 -1.41 -2.91
N GLY A 117 -12.81 -1.48 -2.96
CA GLY A 117 -12.09 -2.22 -3.97
C GLY A 117 -12.08 -1.59 -5.36
N GLU A 118 -12.38 -0.30 -5.46
CA GLU A 118 -12.47 0.44 -6.73
C GLU A 118 -11.08 0.87 -7.25
N THR A 119 -10.11 0.99 -6.34
CA THR A 119 -8.73 1.37 -6.64
C THR A 119 -7.78 0.77 -5.61
N TRP A 120 -6.48 0.83 -5.90
CA TRP A 120 -5.40 0.46 -4.99
C TRP A 120 -4.51 1.66 -4.68
N ASP A 121 -3.94 1.66 -3.49
CA ASP A 121 -2.86 2.56 -3.11
C ASP A 121 -1.49 1.87 -3.22
N CYS A 122 -0.43 2.66 -3.27
CA CYS A 122 0.94 2.16 -3.06
C CYS A 122 1.76 3.17 -2.23
N LEU A 123 2.68 2.64 -1.42
CA LEU A 123 3.50 3.44 -0.51
C LEU A 123 4.92 3.61 -1.08
N ALA A 124 5.37 4.85 -1.26
CA ALA A 124 6.65 5.15 -1.90
C ALA A 124 7.62 5.88 -0.98
N MET A 125 8.51 5.11 -0.36
CA MET A 125 9.53 5.61 0.57
C MET A 125 10.95 5.34 0.08
N THR A 126 11.22 4.09 -0.30
CA THR A 126 12.52 3.54 -0.69
C THR A 126 13.08 4.16 -1.97
N GLU A 127 14.37 4.42 -1.98
CA GLU A 127 15.15 4.91 -3.12
C GLU A 127 16.38 4.05 -3.38
N PRO A 128 16.96 4.09 -4.60
CA PRO A 128 18.20 3.37 -4.92
C PRO A 128 19.34 3.56 -3.92
N GLY A 129 19.44 4.73 -3.30
CA GLY A 129 20.45 5.04 -2.27
C GLY A 129 19.94 5.10 -0.84
N ALA A 130 18.65 4.84 -0.59
CA ALA A 130 18.03 5.00 0.73
C ALA A 130 16.91 3.98 0.96
N GLY A 131 17.21 2.92 1.72
CA GLY A 131 16.24 1.91 2.18
C GLY A 131 16.11 1.93 3.70
N SER A 132 17.01 1.24 4.40
CA SER A 132 17.00 1.24 5.88
C SER A 132 17.20 2.64 6.49
N ASP A 133 18.00 3.50 5.84
CA ASP A 133 18.10 4.92 6.17
C ASP A 133 17.15 5.76 5.30
N LEU A 134 15.87 5.72 5.62
CA LEU A 134 14.85 6.50 4.91
C LEU A 134 15.11 8.02 4.96
N ARG A 135 15.82 8.53 5.97
CA ARG A 135 16.14 9.97 6.06
C ARG A 135 17.27 10.38 5.12
N GLY A 136 18.02 9.42 4.56
CA GLY A 136 19.02 9.64 3.52
C GLY A 136 18.43 9.95 2.14
N MET A 137 17.11 9.85 1.98
CA MET A 137 16.39 10.02 0.71
C MET A 137 16.75 11.33 0.00
N LYS A 138 16.87 11.31 -1.33
CA LYS A 138 17.19 12.44 -2.20
C LYS A 138 15.97 13.02 -2.89
N ALA A 139 14.91 12.23 -3.10
CA ALA A 139 13.67 12.75 -3.65
C ALA A 139 13.14 13.88 -2.75
N SER A 140 12.73 14.96 -3.38
CA SER A 140 12.42 16.22 -2.71
C SER A 140 11.11 16.81 -3.22
N ALA A 141 10.49 17.62 -2.37
CA ALA A 141 9.35 18.43 -2.74
C ALA A 141 9.60 19.86 -2.26
N ARG A 142 9.48 20.83 -3.17
CA ARG A 142 9.59 22.26 -2.85
C ARG A 142 8.23 22.93 -2.97
N GLN A 143 7.91 23.81 -2.04
CA GLN A 143 6.70 24.62 -2.12
C GLN A 143 6.82 25.65 -3.25
N ASP A 144 5.75 25.85 -4.01
CA ASP A 144 5.62 26.81 -5.10
C ASP A 144 4.20 27.37 -5.11
N GLY A 145 3.98 28.44 -4.33
CA GLY A 145 2.65 28.98 -4.05
C GLY A 145 1.80 28.01 -3.22
N ASP A 146 0.62 27.67 -3.75
CA ASP A 146 -0.29 26.68 -3.16
C ASP A 146 0.03 25.24 -3.57
N ASP A 147 1.01 25.05 -4.45
CA ASP A 147 1.42 23.75 -4.94
C ASP A 147 2.79 23.34 -4.40
N TRP A 148 3.14 22.08 -4.64
CA TRP A 148 4.42 21.48 -4.37
C TRP A 148 4.95 20.83 -5.66
N VAL A 149 6.23 21.04 -5.92
CA VAL A 149 6.93 20.44 -7.06
C VAL A 149 7.83 19.33 -6.56
N LEU A 150 7.50 18.10 -6.94
CA LEU A 150 8.15 16.86 -6.55
C LEU A 150 9.17 16.45 -7.60
N ASN A 151 10.36 16.07 -7.15
CA ASN A 151 11.45 15.61 -8.00
C ASN A 151 12.18 14.43 -7.36
N GLY A 152 12.54 13.41 -8.15
CA GLY A 152 13.37 12.29 -7.72
C GLY A 152 12.86 10.93 -8.18
N THR A 153 13.37 9.87 -7.55
CA THR A 153 13.05 8.49 -7.93
C THR A 153 12.80 7.65 -6.69
N LYS A 154 11.74 6.83 -6.72
CA LYS A 154 11.48 5.76 -5.74
C LYS A 154 11.59 4.41 -6.44
N HIS A 155 11.99 3.37 -5.74
CA HIS A 155 12.14 2.04 -6.34
C HIS A 155 11.67 0.92 -5.40
N PHE A 156 11.46 -0.28 -5.96
CA PHE A 156 10.85 -1.40 -5.25
C PHE A 156 9.43 -1.09 -4.73
N ILE A 157 8.70 -0.21 -5.43
CA ILE A 157 7.34 0.16 -5.01
C ILE A 157 6.39 -0.93 -5.49
N SER A 158 5.80 -1.65 -4.54
CA SER A 158 4.91 -2.76 -4.83
C SER A 158 3.60 -2.27 -5.46
N HIS A 159 3.11 -2.98 -6.47
CA HIS A 159 1.79 -2.76 -7.10
C HIS A 159 1.51 -1.36 -7.67
N ALA A 160 2.54 -0.53 -7.87
CA ALA A 160 2.34 0.81 -8.40
C ALA A 160 1.81 0.81 -9.85
N ASP A 161 2.00 -0.30 -10.55
CA ASP A 161 1.46 -0.57 -11.89
C ASP A 161 -0.07 -0.61 -11.91
N ILE A 162 -0.72 -1.08 -10.84
CA ILE A 162 -2.19 -1.12 -10.71
C ILE A 162 -2.75 -0.03 -9.80
N ALA A 163 -1.94 0.57 -8.93
CA ALA A 163 -2.39 1.61 -8.01
C ALA A 163 -2.97 2.83 -8.75
N GLY A 164 -4.08 3.36 -8.24
CA GLY A 164 -4.69 4.60 -8.75
C GLY A 164 -3.96 5.85 -8.25
N PHE A 165 -3.25 5.74 -7.13
CA PHE A 165 -2.45 6.82 -6.56
C PHE A 165 -1.29 6.28 -5.72
N THR A 166 -0.31 7.14 -5.47
CA THR A 166 0.87 6.85 -4.64
C THR A 166 0.90 7.75 -3.42
N ILE A 167 1.21 7.17 -2.26
CA ILE A 167 1.55 7.89 -1.03
C ILE A 167 3.07 8.07 -1.01
N ALA A 168 3.54 9.20 -1.51
CA ALA A 168 4.96 9.49 -1.73
C ALA A 168 5.57 10.28 -0.58
N PHE A 169 6.67 9.76 -0.02
CA PHE A 169 7.44 10.43 1.03
C PHE A 169 8.60 11.21 0.42
N MET A 170 8.58 12.53 0.60
CA MET A 170 9.53 13.44 -0.03
C MET A 170 10.21 14.34 0.99
N ALA A 171 11.50 14.58 0.80
CA ALA A 171 12.23 15.56 1.60
C ALA A 171 11.73 16.98 1.29
N THR A 172 11.28 17.69 2.31
CA THR A 172 10.68 19.04 2.17
C THR A 172 11.48 20.12 2.88
N GLY A 173 12.56 19.74 3.55
CA GLY A 173 13.48 20.65 4.23
C GLY A 173 14.48 19.90 5.08
N GLU A 174 15.25 20.65 5.86
CA GLU A 174 16.22 20.10 6.80
C GLU A 174 16.14 20.82 8.15
N GLU A 175 16.44 20.10 9.23
CA GLU A 175 16.62 20.64 10.57
C GLU A 175 18.04 20.36 11.08
N LYS A 176 18.59 21.29 11.87
CA LYS A 176 19.86 21.05 12.57
C LYS A 176 19.59 20.29 13.86
N THR A 177 20.24 19.16 14.03
CA THR A 177 20.22 18.38 15.28
C THR A 177 21.63 18.31 15.88
N PRO A 178 21.79 17.94 17.16
CA PRO A 178 23.11 17.69 17.75
C PRO A 178 23.93 16.62 17.02
N ARG A 179 23.27 15.73 16.26
CA ARG A 179 23.91 14.67 15.47
C ARG A 179 24.13 15.05 14.00
N GLY A 180 23.90 16.31 13.63
CA GLY A 180 24.03 16.81 12.26
C GLY A 180 22.69 17.21 11.62
N PRO A 181 22.72 17.63 10.34
CA PRO A 181 21.50 17.95 9.59
C PRO A 181 20.64 16.70 9.42
N LYS A 182 19.33 16.87 9.55
CA LYS A 182 18.34 15.80 9.42
C LYS A 182 17.24 16.26 8.49
N LYS A 183 16.83 15.40 7.56
CA LYS A 183 15.76 15.72 6.62
C LYS A 183 14.40 15.74 7.29
N LYS A 184 13.61 16.76 6.94
CA LYS A 184 12.19 16.87 7.20
C LYS A 184 11.43 16.24 6.05
N ILE A 185 10.47 15.37 6.34
CA ILE A 185 9.79 14.55 5.34
C ILE A 185 8.30 14.88 5.36
N THR A 186 7.67 14.96 4.20
CA THR A 186 6.22 15.12 4.07
C THR A 186 5.68 13.99 3.20
N ALA A 187 4.49 13.48 3.53
CA ALA A 187 3.77 12.51 2.74
C ALA A 187 2.79 13.23 1.79
N PHE A 188 2.75 12.81 0.54
CA PHE A 188 1.88 13.37 -0.50
C PHE A 188 1.07 12.28 -1.18
N PHE A 189 -0.20 12.54 -1.47
CA PHE A 189 -0.95 11.80 -2.47
C PHE A 189 -0.56 12.26 -3.87
N VAL A 190 -0.16 11.33 -4.73
CA VAL A 190 0.14 11.60 -6.14
C VAL A 190 -0.73 10.70 -7.01
N ASP A 191 -1.71 11.30 -7.67
CA ASP A 191 -2.63 10.57 -8.54
C ASP A 191 -1.90 10.01 -9.77
N LYS A 192 -2.24 8.79 -10.17
CA LYS A 192 -1.72 8.21 -11.41
C LYS A 192 -2.17 9.06 -12.61
N GLY A 193 -1.21 9.38 -13.49
CA GLY A 193 -1.43 10.27 -14.63
C GLY A 193 -1.16 11.75 -14.34
N THR A 194 -0.78 12.11 -13.10
CA THR A 194 -0.26 13.46 -12.80
C THR A 194 0.92 13.78 -13.72
N LYS A 195 0.92 14.96 -14.35
CA LYS A 195 2.01 15.37 -15.23
C LYS A 195 3.32 15.43 -14.43
N GLY A 196 4.38 14.82 -14.98
CA GLY A 196 5.68 14.71 -14.32
C GLY A 196 5.81 13.49 -13.40
N PHE A 197 4.75 12.69 -13.25
CA PHE A 197 4.79 11.42 -12.52
C PHE A 197 4.72 10.24 -13.49
N THR A 198 5.75 9.39 -13.47
CA THR A 198 5.85 8.19 -14.32
C THR A 198 6.03 6.95 -13.47
N VAL A 199 5.24 5.92 -13.78
CA VAL A 199 5.42 4.56 -13.24
C VAL A 199 6.14 3.74 -14.31
N ARG A 200 7.32 3.21 -13.99
CA ARG A 200 8.06 2.27 -14.84
C ARG A 200 8.05 0.88 -14.23
N ASP A 201 8.16 -0.12 -15.09
CA ASP A 201 8.43 -1.49 -14.66
C ASP A 201 9.68 -1.53 -13.78
N GLY A 202 9.57 -2.24 -12.66
CA GLY A 202 10.68 -2.43 -11.74
C GLY A 202 11.51 -3.65 -12.09
N TYR A 203 12.08 -4.25 -11.06
CA TYR A 203 13.07 -5.31 -11.20
C TYR A 203 12.41 -6.69 -11.24
N ARG A 204 13.09 -7.65 -11.87
CA ARG A 204 12.66 -9.05 -11.83
C ARG A 204 12.96 -9.64 -10.45
N ASN A 205 11.92 -10.05 -9.76
CA ASN A 205 12.02 -10.66 -8.44
C ASN A 205 12.51 -12.12 -8.52
N VAL A 206 13.33 -12.52 -7.55
CA VAL A 206 13.79 -13.91 -7.40
C VAL A 206 12.68 -14.83 -6.87
N SER A 207 11.74 -14.28 -6.10
CA SER A 207 10.58 -14.96 -5.51
C SER A 207 9.32 -14.09 -5.66
N HIS A 208 8.18 -14.57 -5.14
CA HIS A 208 6.89 -13.85 -5.20
C HIS A 208 6.50 -13.48 -6.64
N ARG A 209 6.53 -14.49 -7.52
CA ARG A 209 6.09 -14.33 -8.91
C ARG A 209 4.63 -13.86 -8.94
N GLY A 210 4.32 -12.95 -9.86
CA GLY A 210 3.04 -12.23 -9.90
C GLY A 210 3.01 -10.95 -9.06
N TYR A 211 3.85 -10.83 -8.03
CA TYR A 211 3.94 -9.64 -7.18
C TYR A 211 4.99 -8.69 -7.76
N THR A 212 4.53 -7.71 -8.54
CA THR A 212 5.39 -6.78 -9.27
C THR A 212 5.84 -5.62 -8.39
N ASN A 213 6.98 -5.04 -8.77
CA ASN A 213 7.46 -3.79 -8.22
C ASN A 213 7.71 -2.81 -9.36
N ALA A 214 7.70 -1.53 -9.02
CA ALA A 214 7.88 -0.43 -9.96
C ALA A 214 9.01 0.51 -9.52
N VAL A 215 9.52 1.24 -10.50
CA VAL A 215 10.31 2.46 -10.30
C VAL A 215 9.39 3.65 -10.57
N LEU A 216 9.33 4.57 -9.62
CA LEU A 216 8.53 5.78 -9.71
C LEU A 216 9.45 6.97 -9.96
N GLU A 217 9.18 7.73 -11.01
CA GLU A 217 9.93 8.92 -11.38
C GLU A 217 9.05 10.16 -11.24
N PHE A 218 9.59 11.17 -10.55
CA PHE A 218 8.99 12.48 -10.39
C PHE A 218 9.93 13.49 -11.06
N ASP A 219 9.44 14.16 -12.09
CA ASP A 219 10.16 15.20 -12.85
C ASP A 219 9.25 16.42 -12.97
N ASP A 220 9.54 17.43 -12.15
CA ASP A 220 8.70 18.60 -11.93
C ASP A 220 7.20 18.26 -11.75
N CYS A 221 6.94 17.15 -11.04
CA CYS A 221 5.60 16.66 -10.74
C CYS A 221 4.90 17.63 -9.78
N ARG A 222 3.82 18.27 -10.24
CA ARG A 222 3.12 19.30 -9.47
C ARG A 222 1.88 18.72 -8.78
N VAL A 223 1.80 18.89 -7.46
CA VAL A 223 0.64 18.52 -6.65
C VAL A 223 0.19 19.70 -5.79
N ASN A 224 -1.10 19.80 -5.51
CA ASN A 224 -1.62 20.89 -4.68
C ASN A 224 -1.40 20.62 -3.19
N LYS A 225 -1.32 21.66 -2.34
CA LYS A 225 -1.20 21.52 -0.88
C LYS A 225 -2.27 20.63 -0.25
N ARG A 226 -3.47 20.51 -0.84
CA ARG A 226 -4.53 19.60 -0.37
C ARG A 226 -4.15 18.11 -0.46
N GLN A 227 -3.11 17.78 -1.23
CA GLN A 227 -2.59 16.43 -1.38
C GLN A 227 -1.52 16.10 -0.32
N ILE A 228 -1.20 17.01 0.60
CA ILE A 228 -0.38 16.67 1.77
C ILE A 228 -1.20 15.80 2.71
N LEU A 229 -0.68 14.62 3.04
CA LEU A 229 -1.23 13.74 4.06
C LEU A 229 -0.59 14.08 5.41
N GLY A 230 -1.42 14.44 6.38
CA GLY A 230 -0.96 14.96 7.67
C GLY A 230 -0.43 16.39 7.57
N GLU A 231 0.67 16.67 8.26
CA GLU A 231 1.29 18.00 8.29
C GLU A 231 2.62 18.04 7.52
N VAL A 232 2.93 19.21 6.98
CA VAL A 232 4.23 19.49 6.37
C VAL A 232 5.35 19.17 7.37
N HIS A 233 6.38 18.46 6.91
CA HIS A 233 7.55 18.01 7.66
C HIS A 233 7.32 16.87 8.67
N LYS A 234 6.08 16.40 8.83
CA LYS A 234 5.70 15.36 9.79
C LYS A 234 5.27 14.06 9.13
N GLY A 235 5.74 13.77 7.92
CA GLY A 235 5.33 12.58 7.17
C GLY A 235 5.55 11.26 7.92
N PHE A 236 6.58 11.15 8.76
CA PHE A 236 6.83 9.94 9.58
C PHE A 236 6.02 9.87 10.88
N GLU A 237 5.18 10.86 11.18
CA GLU A 237 4.26 10.85 12.32
C GLU A 237 2.84 10.45 11.91
N VAL A 238 2.62 10.28 10.60
CA VAL A 238 1.39 9.79 9.96
C VAL A 238 1.41 8.27 9.96
#